data_AF-A0A951B5D8-F1
#
_entry.id   AF-A0A951B5D8-F1
#
_cell.length_a   1.000
_cell.length_b   1.000
_cell.length_c   1.000
_cell.angle_alpha   90.00
_cell.angle_beta   90.00
_cell.angle_gamma   90.00
#
_symmetry.space_group_name_H-M   'P 1'
#
loop_
_entity.id
_entity.type
_entity.pdbx_description
1 polymer ?
#
loop_
_entity_poly.entity_id
_entity_poly.type
_entity_poly.pdbx_seq_one_letter_code
_entity_poly.pdbx_strand_id
1 'polypeptide(L)'
;LVDTAGAFPGIDAEERGQAEAIARSTEAALALGVPNIAVIVGEGGSGGAVAIATANRVLMLEHAIYTVASPEAAASILWRDSSRAQDAAINMKITAQDLIRFGIIDAIVPEPTGGAHRDPQAVIDATGEAMATSLKSFHNMSREEIRTARAEKFLSIGRKA
;
A
#
# COMPACT_ATOMS: atom_id res chain seq x y z
N LEU A 1 -3.13 -5.25 7.34
CA LEU A 1 -2.31 -5.98 6.34
C LEU A 1 -3.03 -5.87 5.01
N VAL A 2 -2.30 -5.72 3.91
CA VAL A 2 -2.85 -5.53 2.57
C VAL A 2 -2.24 -6.60 1.66
N ASP A 3 -3.11 -7.41 1.09
CA ASP A 3 -2.78 -8.43 0.11
C ASP A 3 -4.00 -8.66 -0.79
N THR A 4 -4.02 -7.97 -1.91
CA THR A 4 -5.13 -7.96 -2.86
C THR A 4 -4.65 -7.56 -4.24
N ALA A 5 -5.07 -8.29 -5.27
CA ALA A 5 -4.90 -7.89 -6.66
C ALA A 5 -5.76 -6.67 -7.04
N GLY A 6 -6.76 -6.33 -6.21
CA GLY A 6 -7.68 -5.22 -6.44
C GLY A 6 -9.07 -5.51 -5.87
N ALA A 7 -9.92 -4.49 -5.88
CA ALA A 7 -11.34 -4.67 -5.57
C ALA A 7 -11.99 -5.57 -6.65
N PHE A 8 -12.94 -6.41 -6.26
CA PHE A 8 -13.51 -7.42 -7.16
C PHE A 8 -14.32 -6.76 -8.30
N PRO A 9 -13.95 -6.94 -9.58
CA PRO A 9 -14.59 -6.24 -10.70
C PRO A 9 -15.85 -6.98 -11.19
N GLY A 10 -16.86 -7.13 -10.32
CA GLY A 10 -18.11 -7.82 -10.64
C GLY A 10 -19.31 -6.89 -10.71
N ILE A 11 -20.31 -7.24 -11.54
CA ILE A 11 -21.59 -6.50 -11.68
C ILE A 11 -22.23 -6.28 -10.30
N ASP A 12 -22.35 -7.37 -9.56
CA ASP A 12 -22.78 -7.42 -8.17
C ASP A 12 -22.06 -6.42 -7.24
N ALA A 13 -20.75 -6.21 -7.43
CA ALA A 13 -19.97 -5.29 -6.61
C ALA A 13 -20.27 -3.83 -7.00
N GLU A 14 -20.44 -3.56 -8.29
CA GLU A 14 -20.84 -2.25 -8.80
C GLU A 14 -22.26 -1.87 -8.36
N GLU A 15 -23.22 -2.80 -8.46
CA GLU A 15 -24.61 -2.60 -8.00
C GLU A 15 -24.71 -2.30 -6.50
N ARG A 16 -23.77 -2.83 -5.71
CA ARG A 16 -23.65 -2.57 -4.27
C ARG A 16 -22.77 -1.37 -3.92
N GLY A 17 -22.32 -0.60 -4.92
CA GLY A 17 -21.58 0.63 -4.71
C GLY A 17 -20.14 0.41 -4.24
N GLN A 18 -19.39 -0.52 -4.83
CA GLN A 18 -17.99 -0.77 -4.49
C GLN A 18 -17.12 0.50 -4.45
N ALA A 19 -17.33 1.44 -5.37
CA ALA A 19 -16.65 2.73 -5.37
C ALA A 19 -16.97 3.58 -4.11
N GLU A 20 -18.23 3.59 -3.68
CA GLU A 20 -18.66 4.26 -2.44
C GLU A 20 -18.04 3.59 -1.21
N ALA A 21 -17.99 2.25 -1.19
CA ALA A 21 -17.40 1.50 -0.10
C ALA A 21 -15.90 1.81 0.06
N ILE A 22 -15.16 1.88 -1.06
CA ILE A 22 -13.74 2.29 -1.08
C ILE A 22 -13.59 3.72 -0.57
N ALA A 23 -14.43 4.65 -1.07
CA ALA A 23 -14.37 6.05 -0.67
C ALA A 23 -14.65 6.24 0.83
N ARG A 24 -15.67 5.57 1.37
CA ARG A 24 -16.01 5.61 2.79
C ARG A 24 -14.96 4.95 3.68
N SER A 25 -14.36 3.84 3.23
CA SER A 25 -13.25 3.23 3.94
C SER A 25 -12.06 4.19 4.03
N THR A 26 -11.74 4.86 2.91
CA THR A 26 -10.68 5.87 2.83
C THR A 26 -10.98 7.06 3.76
N GLU A 27 -12.20 7.59 3.73
CA GLU A 27 -12.65 8.68 4.61
C GLU A 27 -12.55 8.27 6.09
N ALA A 28 -13.05 7.09 6.45
CA ALA A 28 -12.95 6.56 7.81
C ALA A 28 -11.49 6.44 8.27
N ALA A 29 -10.62 5.94 7.41
CA ALA A 29 -9.20 5.82 7.68
C ALA A 29 -8.52 7.19 7.85
N LEU A 30 -8.90 8.21 7.07
CA LEU A 30 -8.44 9.59 7.24
C LEU A 30 -8.93 10.21 8.55
N ALA A 31 -10.14 9.87 8.99
CA ALA A 31 -10.73 10.39 10.23
C ALA A 31 -10.20 9.73 11.51
N LEU A 32 -9.48 8.59 11.42
CA LEU A 32 -9.00 7.85 12.59
C LEU A 32 -8.15 8.73 13.52
N GLY A 33 -8.57 8.81 14.78
CA GLY A 33 -7.89 9.56 15.82
C GLY A 33 -6.78 8.83 16.56
N VAL A 34 -6.38 7.66 16.06
CA VAL A 34 -5.34 6.78 16.63
C VAL A 34 -4.32 6.45 15.54
N PRO A 35 -3.08 6.10 15.91
CA PRO A 35 -2.07 5.72 14.92
C PRO A 35 -2.54 4.49 14.14
N ASN A 36 -2.48 4.54 12.82
CA ASN A 36 -2.77 3.40 11.95
C ASN A 36 -1.57 3.08 11.07
N ILE A 37 -1.29 1.78 10.94
CA ILE A 37 -0.17 1.27 10.14
C ILE A 37 -0.73 0.25 9.17
N ALA A 38 -0.44 0.47 7.89
CA ALA A 38 -0.66 -0.52 6.85
C ALA A 38 0.64 -1.25 6.55
N VAL A 39 0.57 -2.54 6.24
CA VAL A 39 1.70 -3.34 5.76
C VAL A 39 1.23 -4.04 4.50
N ILE A 40 1.88 -3.77 3.38
CA ILE A 40 1.66 -4.50 2.12
C ILE A 40 2.49 -5.78 2.19
N VAL A 41 1.82 -6.92 2.24
CA VAL A 41 2.45 -8.25 2.48
C VAL A 41 2.48 -9.14 1.26
N GLY A 42 1.77 -8.76 0.20
CA GLY A 42 1.80 -9.42 -1.10
C GLY A 42 1.49 -8.40 -2.18
N GLU A 43 0.26 -8.40 -2.67
CA GLU A 43 -0.19 -7.43 -3.67
C GLU A 43 -0.93 -6.23 -3.06
N GLY A 44 -0.57 -5.04 -3.51
CA GLY A 44 -1.26 -3.78 -3.24
C GLY A 44 -2.00 -3.30 -4.49
N GLY A 45 -3.13 -3.92 -4.81
CA GLY A 45 -3.90 -3.62 -6.01
C GLY A 45 -4.83 -2.41 -5.87
N SER A 46 -4.47 -1.30 -6.53
CA SER A 46 -5.34 -0.18 -6.88
C SER A 46 -6.20 0.34 -5.71
N GLY A 47 -7.44 0.77 -5.99
CA GLY A 47 -8.39 1.28 -5.00
C GLY A 47 -8.74 0.29 -3.88
N GLY A 48 -8.68 -1.02 -4.16
CA GLY A 48 -8.91 -2.06 -3.15
C GLY A 48 -7.84 -2.06 -2.05
N ALA A 49 -6.58 -1.89 -2.42
CA ALA A 49 -5.49 -1.70 -1.46
C ALA A 49 -5.57 -0.34 -0.77
N VAL A 50 -5.80 0.74 -1.53
CA VAL A 50 -5.88 2.11 -0.99
C VAL A 50 -6.94 2.22 0.11
N ALA A 51 -8.09 1.56 -0.07
CA ALA A 51 -9.20 1.56 0.89
C ALA A 51 -8.76 1.24 2.34
N ILE A 52 -7.73 0.43 2.51
CA ILE A 52 -7.20 -0.01 3.82
C ILE A 52 -5.73 0.33 4.04
N ALA A 53 -5.06 0.94 3.05
CA ALA A 53 -3.69 1.41 3.14
C ALA A 53 -3.57 2.92 3.43
N THR A 54 -4.70 3.63 3.57
CA THR A 54 -4.73 5.05 3.97
C THR A 54 -4.32 5.21 5.44
N ALA A 55 -3.01 5.20 5.69
CA ALA A 55 -2.43 5.07 7.02
C ALA A 55 -1.33 6.10 7.34
N ASN A 56 -1.09 6.33 8.64
CA ASN A 56 -0.03 7.17 9.17
C ASN A 56 1.32 6.64 8.71
N ARG A 57 1.50 5.31 8.74
CA ARG A 57 2.65 4.62 8.15
C ARG A 57 2.19 3.52 7.22
N VAL A 58 2.89 3.37 6.09
CA VAL A 58 2.72 2.29 5.14
C VAL A 58 4.07 1.58 5.06
N LEU A 59 4.12 0.35 5.53
CA LEU A 59 5.26 -0.53 5.41
C LEU A 59 5.01 -1.49 4.25
N MET A 60 6.07 -2.07 3.69
CA MET A 60 5.96 -2.96 2.55
C MET A 60 7.02 -4.04 2.67
N LEU A 61 6.64 -5.31 2.46
CA LEU A 61 7.64 -6.36 2.34
C LEU A 61 8.49 -6.13 1.08
N GLU A 62 9.74 -6.58 1.12
CA GLU A 62 10.76 -6.34 0.11
C GLU A 62 10.33 -6.71 -1.32
N HIS A 63 9.62 -7.83 -1.48
CA HIS A 63 9.17 -8.36 -2.76
C HIS A 63 7.66 -8.15 -3.02
N ALA A 64 6.96 -7.45 -2.12
CA ALA A 64 5.58 -7.03 -2.37
C ALA A 64 5.51 -6.02 -3.53
N ILE A 65 4.32 -5.85 -4.10
CA ILE A 65 4.04 -4.82 -5.10
C ILE A 65 2.91 -3.89 -4.64
N TYR A 66 2.93 -2.63 -5.06
CA TYR A 66 1.82 -1.71 -4.83
C TYR A 66 1.64 -0.85 -6.08
N THR A 67 0.47 -0.96 -6.72
CA THR A 67 0.25 -0.46 -8.07
C THR A 67 -1.15 0.13 -8.25
N VAL A 68 -1.30 1.11 -9.15
CA VAL A 68 -2.59 1.70 -9.52
C VAL A 68 -3.43 0.80 -10.42
N ALA A 69 -2.79 -0.10 -11.18
CA ALA A 69 -3.43 -1.07 -12.07
C ALA A 69 -2.53 -2.30 -12.18
N SER A 70 -3.08 -3.46 -12.57
CA SER A 70 -2.23 -4.62 -12.83
C SER A 70 -1.29 -4.32 -14.03
N PRO A 71 -0.06 -4.86 -14.04
CA PRO A 71 0.85 -4.68 -15.17
C PRO A 71 0.26 -5.14 -16.51
N GLU A 72 -0.54 -6.21 -16.50
CA GLU A 72 -1.24 -6.75 -17.68
C GLU A 72 -2.28 -5.75 -18.20
N ALA A 73 -3.07 -5.16 -17.29
CA ALA A 73 -4.06 -4.15 -17.64
C ALA A 73 -3.37 -2.91 -18.24
N ALA A 74 -2.32 -2.41 -17.58
CA ALA A 74 -1.54 -1.28 -18.08
C ALA A 74 -0.93 -1.58 -19.46
N ALA A 75 -0.40 -2.79 -19.66
CA ALA A 75 0.19 -3.19 -20.92
C ALA A 75 -0.84 -3.26 -22.07
N SER A 76 -2.02 -3.80 -21.78
CA SER A 76 -3.13 -3.85 -22.74
C SER A 76 -3.62 -2.46 -23.17
N ILE A 77 -3.53 -1.46 -22.30
CA ILE A 77 -3.97 -0.10 -22.59
C ILE A 77 -2.90 0.66 -23.37
N LEU A 78 -1.64 0.64 -22.88
CA LEU A 78 -0.56 1.45 -23.42
C LEU A 78 0.02 0.88 -24.73
N TRP A 79 0.11 -0.45 -24.84
CA TRP A 79 0.72 -1.12 -25.99
C TRP A 79 -0.25 -1.99 -26.78
N ARG A 80 -1.52 -2.14 -26.34
CA ARG A 80 -2.49 -3.07 -26.94
C ARG A 80 -2.00 -4.51 -26.95
N ASP A 81 -1.13 -4.85 -26.00
CA ASP A 81 -0.46 -6.14 -25.89
C ASP A 81 -0.20 -6.47 -24.42
N SER A 82 -0.95 -7.43 -23.88
CA SER A 82 -0.82 -7.88 -22.48
C SER A 82 0.46 -8.67 -22.23
N SER A 83 1.13 -9.20 -23.27
CA SER A 83 2.40 -9.92 -23.10
C SER A 83 3.53 -9.00 -22.63
N ARG A 84 3.35 -7.67 -22.75
CA ARG A 84 4.29 -6.65 -22.28
C ARG A 84 4.11 -6.27 -20.80
N ALA A 85 3.45 -7.10 -20.00
CA ALA A 85 3.24 -6.87 -18.57
C ALA A 85 4.55 -6.61 -17.81
N GLN A 86 5.64 -7.32 -18.15
CA GLN A 86 6.95 -7.09 -17.52
C GLN A 86 7.48 -5.68 -17.81
N ASP A 87 7.40 -5.22 -19.05
CA ASP A 87 7.79 -3.85 -19.41
C ASP A 87 6.94 -2.83 -18.66
N ALA A 88 5.62 -3.07 -18.56
CA ALA A 88 4.70 -2.21 -17.82
C ALA A 88 5.10 -2.12 -16.35
N ALA A 89 5.34 -3.26 -15.67
CA ALA A 89 5.72 -3.30 -14.26
C ALA A 89 7.00 -2.49 -13.99
N ILE A 90 8.02 -2.65 -14.84
CA ILE A 90 9.30 -1.93 -14.72
C ILE A 90 9.09 -0.41 -14.87
N ASN A 91 8.31 0.01 -15.87
CA ASN A 91 8.06 1.43 -16.12
C ASN A 91 7.17 2.09 -15.05
N MET A 92 6.22 1.32 -14.50
CA MET A 92 5.32 1.78 -13.45
C MET A 92 5.99 1.88 -12.08
N LYS A 93 7.16 1.23 -11.89
CA LYS A 93 7.96 1.33 -10.67
C LYS A 93 7.18 0.97 -9.40
N ILE A 94 6.65 -0.25 -9.41
CA ILE A 94 5.69 -0.76 -8.41
C ILE A 94 6.34 -1.46 -7.20
N THR A 95 7.67 -1.53 -7.17
CA THR A 95 8.43 -2.27 -6.15
C THR A 95 8.58 -1.48 -4.86
N ALA A 96 8.82 -2.16 -3.73
CA ALA A 96 9.08 -1.49 -2.46
C ALA A 96 10.24 -0.46 -2.56
N GLN A 97 11.29 -0.80 -3.32
CA GLN A 97 12.49 0.03 -3.52
C GLN A 97 12.21 1.27 -4.37
N ASP A 98 11.25 1.20 -5.29
CA ASP A 98 10.78 2.37 -6.01
C ASP A 98 9.94 3.29 -5.11
N LEU A 99 8.96 2.70 -4.43
CA LEU A 99 7.94 3.44 -3.70
C LEU A 99 8.50 4.14 -2.46
N ILE A 100 9.55 3.60 -1.84
CA ILE A 100 10.26 4.29 -0.75
C ILE A 100 10.96 5.55 -1.28
N ARG A 101 11.53 5.52 -2.50
CA ARG A 101 12.19 6.68 -3.12
C ARG A 101 11.19 7.77 -3.51
N PHE A 102 9.97 7.38 -3.84
CA PHE A 102 8.86 8.31 -4.09
C PHE A 102 8.19 8.83 -2.83
N GLY A 103 8.55 8.33 -1.65
CA GLY A 103 7.93 8.70 -0.38
C GLY A 103 6.48 8.22 -0.26
N ILE A 104 6.10 7.18 -1.01
CA ILE A 104 4.75 6.58 -0.95
C ILE A 104 4.64 5.63 0.25
N ILE A 105 5.70 4.84 0.49
CA ILE A 105 5.85 3.99 1.68
C ILE A 105 6.89 4.60 2.63
N ASP A 106 6.90 4.14 3.88
CA ASP A 106 7.75 4.67 4.95
C ASP A 106 8.92 3.75 5.31
N ALA A 107 8.78 2.44 5.11
CA ALA A 107 9.84 1.47 5.35
C ALA A 107 9.63 0.19 4.54
N ILE A 108 10.74 -0.47 4.25
CA ILE A 108 10.79 -1.79 3.66
C ILE A 108 11.10 -2.80 4.77
N VAL A 109 10.32 -3.87 4.84
CA VAL A 109 10.60 -5.03 5.70
C VAL A 109 11.37 -6.05 4.86
N PRO A 110 12.62 -6.38 5.22
CA PRO A 110 13.44 -7.31 4.45
C PRO A 110 12.86 -8.71 4.48
N GLU A 111 13.05 -9.45 3.39
CA GLU A 111 12.66 -10.85 3.30
C GLU A 111 13.89 -11.78 3.28
N PRO A 112 13.75 -13.04 3.74
CA PRO A 112 14.79 -14.05 3.61
C PRO A 112 15.20 -14.26 2.14
N THR A 113 16.40 -14.78 1.92
CA THR A 113 16.84 -15.17 0.57
C THR A 113 15.86 -16.17 -0.04
N GLY A 114 15.28 -15.80 -1.18
CA GLY A 114 14.25 -16.57 -1.86
C GLY A 114 12.80 -16.19 -1.48
N GLY A 115 12.59 -15.18 -0.65
CA GLY A 115 11.28 -14.59 -0.34
C GLY A 115 10.67 -15.04 0.99
N ALA A 116 9.60 -14.34 1.39
CA ALA A 116 8.99 -14.45 2.72
C ALA A 116 8.53 -15.86 3.10
N HIS A 117 8.10 -16.65 2.11
CA HIS A 117 7.63 -18.02 2.30
C HIS A 117 8.74 -19.00 2.74
N ARG A 118 10.02 -18.62 2.62
CA ARG A 118 11.17 -19.46 2.98
C ARG A 118 11.41 -19.52 4.48
N ASP A 119 11.11 -18.43 5.18
CA ASP A 119 11.13 -18.35 6.65
C ASP A 119 10.05 -17.34 7.11
N PRO A 120 8.79 -17.78 7.20
CA PRO A 120 7.69 -16.90 7.57
C PRO A 120 7.84 -16.31 8.98
N GLN A 121 8.46 -17.05 9.91
CA GLN A 121 8.61 -16.59 11.29
C GLN A 121 9.55 -15.39 11.36
N ALA A 122 10.70 -15.46 10.66
CA ALA A 122 11.62 -14.33 10.58
C ALA A 122 10.96 -13.07 10.00
N VAL A 123 10.11 -13.21 8.98
CA VAL A 123 9.38 -12.09 8.37
C VAL A 123 8.34 -11.51 9.31
N ILE A 124 7.61 -12.36 10.04
CA ILE A 124 6.63 -11.94 11.05
C ILE A 124 7.34 -11.12 12.15
N ASP A 125 8.48 -11.62 12.64
CA ASP A 125 9.25 -10.94 13.69
C ASP A 125 9.77 -9.58 13.19
N ALA A 126 10.36 -9.53 11.99
CA ALA A 126 10.82 -8.29 11.37
C ALA A 126 9.69 -7.29 11.12
N THR A 127 8.51 -7.77 10.68
CA THR A 127 7.31 -6.95 10.49
C THR A 127 6.85 -6.37 11.83
N GLY A 128 6.82 -7.20 12.88
CA GLY A 128 6.45 -6.79 14.23
C GLY A 128 7.37 -5.70 14.78
N GLU A 129 8.68 -5.82 14.57
CA GLU A 129 9.66 -4.81 14.96
C GLU A 129 9.47 -3.49 14.18
N ALA A 130 9.27 -3.57 12.87
CA ALA A 130 9.02 -2.40 12.03
C ALA A 130 7.72 -1.67 12.42
N MET A 131 6.66 -2.42 12.73
CA MET A 131 5.40 -1.88 13.25
C MET A 131 5.59 -1.23 14.63
N ALA A 132 6.30 -1.88 15.54
CA ALA A 132 6.57 -1.33 16.87
C ALA A 132 7.38 -0.03 16.80
N THR A 133 8.40 0.02 15.94
CA THR A 133 9.19 1.23 15.68
C THR A 133 8.33 2.35 15.09
N SER A 134 7.47 2.01 14.14
CA SER A 134 6.52 2.95 13.54
C SER A 134 5.53 3.51 14.57
N LEU A 135 4.95 2.67 15.44
CA LEU A 135 4.04 3.10 16.50
C LEU A 135 4.70 4.02 17.51
N LYS A 136 5.96 3.74 17.90
CA LYS A 136 6.72 4.59 18.82
C LYS A 136 6.84 6.03 18.32
N SER A 137 6.88 6.27 17.01
CA SER A 137 6.96 7.63 16.44
C SER A 137 5.71 8.48 16.71
N PHE A 138 4.59 7.86 17.08
CA PHE A 138 3.35 8.54 17.45
C PHE A 138 3.10 8.60 18.96
N HIS A 139 4.08 8.18 19.77
CA HIS A 139 3.97 8.23 21.22
C HIS A 139 3.80 9.69 21.69
N ASN A 140 2.90 9.91 22.67
CA ASN A 140 2.51 11.23 23.18
C ASN A 140 1.85 12.19 22.17
N MET A 141 1.57 11.77 20.93
CA MET A 141 0.78 12.59 20.02
C MET A 141 -0.70 12.53 20.39
N SER A 142 -1.34 13.68 20.39
CA SER A 142 -2.79 13.80 20.51
C SER A 142 -3.49 13.26 19.26
N ARG A 143 -4.80 13.01 19.41
CA ARG A 143 -5.70 12.64 18.31
C ARG A 143 -5.57 13.56 17.09
N GLU A 144 -5.52 14.86 17.31
CA GLU A 144 -5.48 15.86 16.22
C GLU A 144 -4.10 15.91 15.55
N GLU A 145 -3.02 15.73 16.31
CA GLU A 145 -1.67 15.63 15.73
C GLU A 145 -1.54 14.37 14.88
N ILE A 146 -2.09 13.23 15.31
CA ILE A 146 -2.09 11.98 14.53
C ILE A 146 -2.84 12.15 13.21
N ARG A 147 -4.00 12.82 13.24
CA ARG A 147 -4.80 13.10 12.03
C ARG A 147 -4.07 14.04 11.09
N THR A 148 -3.49 15.12 11.64
CA THR A 148 -2.69 16.09 10.88
C THR A 148 -1.51 15.41 10.21
N ALA A 149 -0.73 14.61 10.94
CA ALA A 149 0.41 13.88 10.38
C ALA A 149 0.01 12.93 9.23
N ARG A 150 -1.16 12.27 9.33
CA ARG A 150 -1.70 11.46 8.22
C ARG A 150 -2.03 12.32 7.01
N ALA A 151 -2.75 13.43 7.22
CA ALA A 151 -3.14 14.33 6.14
C ALA A 151 -1.92 14.93 5.42
N GLU A 152 -0.94 15.41 6.17
CA GLU A 152 0.32 15.96 5.64
C GLU A 152 1.07 14.94 4.80
N LYS A 153 1.17 13.68 5.27
CA LYS A 153 1.76 12.59 4.50
C LYS A 153 1.12 12.50 3.12
N PHE A 154 -0.20 12.32 3.04
CA PHE A 154 -0.91 12.16 1.76
C PHE A 154 -0.81 13.41 0.87
N LEU A 155 -0.89 14.61 1.45
CA LEU A 155 -0.73 15.87 0.70
C LEU A 155 0.69 16.06 0.16
N SER A 156 1.71 15.47 0.79
CA SER A 156 3.10 15.57 0.35
C SER A 156 3.45 14.64 -0.82
N ILE A 157 2.69 13.57 -1.02
CA ILE A 157 2.88 12.63 -2.12
C ILE A 157 2.75 13.38 -3.45
N GLY A 158 3.73 13.21 -4.35
CA GLY A 158 3.76 13.85 -5.66
C GLY A 158 4.22 15.31 -5.67
N ARG A 159 4.50 15.95 -4.53
CA ARG A 159 4.99 17.34 -4.48
C ARG A 159 6.52 17.49 -4.57
N LYS A 160 7.27 16.40 -4.42
CA LYS A 160 8.75 16.38 -4.46
C LYS A 160 9.31 15.76 -5.74
N ALA A 161 8.53 15.80 -6.83
CA ALA A 161 8.92 15.28 -8.15
C ALA A 161 9.84 16.27 -8.88
#